data_AF-A0A2H0DND8-F1
#
_entry.id   AF-A0A2H0DND8-F1
#
_cell.length_a   1.000
_cell.length_b   1.000
_cell.length_c   1.000
_cell.angle_alpha   90.00
_cell.angle_beta   90.00
_cell.angle_gamma   90.00
#
_symmetry.space_group_name_H-M   'P 1'
#
loop_
_entity.id
_entity.type
_entity.pdbx_description
1 polymer ?
#
loop_
_entity_poly.entity_id
_entity_poly.type
_entity_poly.pdbx_seq_one_letter_code
_entity_poly.pdbx_strand_id
1 'polypeptide(L)'
;MTESRRIMRCCAGFTALELIVVLLLLSIGLAFGLRHHAKSVKLERARDAARRLSALGTANRMFASDHGGRYAHRTRTAATLEGCPDTACRPCATPSCPSCSLFACRYADVSLGQTAHYWINAVSPREAGGCGLPRPEAGSPMVACASAGEIRWLDSDAAPPEYEIVYHGWAYSYHEDGSIRPHRGAPPITPAK
;
A
#
# COMPACT_ATOMS: atom_id res chain seq x y z
N MET A 1 -46.99 -10.72 -63.73
CA MET A 1 -46.78 -9.31 -63.33
C MET A 1 -46.58 -9.29 -61.82
N THR A 2 -45.34 -9.13 -61.37
CA THR A 2 -44.93 -9.23 -59.96
C THR A 2 -44.61 -7.83 -59.45
N GLU A 3 -45.50 -7.30 -58.60
CA GLU A 3 -45.37 -5.98 -57.99
C GLU A 3 -44.40 -6.06 -56.80
N SER A 4 -43.14 -5.72 -57.05
CA SER A 4 -42.09 -5.66 -56.04
C SER A 4 -42.24 -4.38 -55.20
N ARG A 5 -42.92 -4.49 -54.05
CA ARG A 5 -43.00 -3.41 -53.06
C ARG A 5 -41.70 -3.32 -52.28
N ARG A 6 -40.83 -2.37 -52.66
CA ARG A 6 -39.69 -1.97 -51.84
C ARG A 6 -40.21 -1.25 -50.58
N ILE A 7 -40.11 -1.90 -49.43
CA ILE A 7 -40.27 -1.27 -48.13
C ILE A 7 -39.02 -0.40 -47.91
N MET A 8 -39.12 0.88 -48.28
CA MET A 8 -38.11 1.89 -47.98
C MET A 8 -38.20 2.16 -46.46
N ARG A 9 -37.34 1.52 -45.67
CA ARG A 9 -37.14 1.89 -44.27
C ARG A 9 -36.65 3.34 -44.25
N CYS A 10 -37.50 4.28 -43.83
CA CYS A 10 -37.05 5.61 -43.43
C CYS A 10 -36.08 5.43 -42.26
N CYS A 11 -34.78 5.45 -42.53
CA CYS A 11 -33.80 5.68 -41.50
C CYS A 11 -34.05 7.10 -40.99
N ALA A 12 -34.75 7.24 -39.85
CA ALA A 12 -34.83 8.51 -39.15
C ALA A 12 -33.39 8.95 -38.86
N GLY A 13 -32.95 10.02 -39.53
CA GLY A 13 -31.58 10.52 -39.42
C GLY A 13 -31.33 10.98 -37.99
N PHE A 14 -30.33 10.39 -37.35
CA PHE A 14 -29.85 10.81 -36.05
C PHE A 14 -29.49 12.30 -36.11
N THR A 15 -30.19 13.14 -35.35
CA THR A 15 -30.00 14.58 -35.46
C THR A 15 -28.74 15.01 -34.72
N ALA A 16 -28.08 16.09 -35.18
CA ALA A 16 -26.90 16.63 -34.49
C ALA A 16 -27.21 17.00 -33.02
N LEU A 17 -28.45 17.43 -32.75
CA LEU A 17 -28.93 17.70 -31.39
C LEU A 17 -28.95 16.44 -30.53
N GLU A 18 -29.44 15.32 -31.07
CA GLU A 18 -29.49 14.04 -30.37
C GLU A 18 -28.09 13.55 -30.00
N LEU A 19 -27.10 13.72 -30.89
CA LEU A 19 -25.71 13.42 -30.59
C LEU A 19 -25.16 14.27 -29.44
N ILE A 20 -25.45 15.58 -29.44
CA ILE A 20 -24.99 16.51 -28.40
C ILE A 20 -25.58 16.11 -27.03
N VAL A 21 -26.88 15.79 -26.99
CA VAL A 21 -27.54 15.37 -25.73
C VAL A 21 -26.92 14.06 -25.21
N VAL A 22 -26.68 13.08 -26.08
CA VAL A 22 -26.04 11.82 -25.68
C VAL A 22 -24.64 12.05 -25.13
N LEU A 23 -23.81 12.86 -25.81
CA LEU A 23 -22.46 13.20 -25.34
C LEU A 23 -22.48 13.92 -23.99
N LEU A 24 -23.44 14.84 -23.79
CA LEU A 24 -23.60 15.55 -22.53
C LEU A 24 -23.96 14.58 -21.39
N LEU A 25 -24.92 13.68 -21.61
CA LEU A 25 -25.29 12.65 -20.62
C LEU A 25 -24.11 11.70 -20.31
N LEU A 26 -23.35 11.29 -21.32
CA LEU A 26 -22.15 10.46 -21.13
C LEU A 26 -21.07 11.18 -20.33
N SER A 27 -20.84 12.47 -20.59
CA SER A 27 -19.82 13.26 -19.88
C SER A 27 -20.13 13.41 -18.39
N ILE A 28 -21.40 13.64 -18.04
CA ILE A 28 -21.86 13.73 -16.65
C ILE A 28 -21.71 12.37 -15.98
N GLY A 29 -22.17 11.30 -16.63
CA GLY A 29 -22.04 9.93 -16.12
C GLY A 29 -20.59 9.54 -15.85
N LEU A 30 -19.69 9.87 -16.77
CA LEU A 30 -18.26 9.58 -16.64
C LEU A 30 -17.64 10.33 -15.45
N ALA A 31 -17.99 11.61 -15.25
CA ALA A 31 -17.47 12.41 -14.14
C ALA A 31 -17.82 11.81 -12.77
N PHE A 32 -19.05 11.33 -12.58
CA PHE A 32 -19.44 10.64 -11.35
C PHE A 32 -18.79 9.26 -11.22
N GLY A 33 -18.73 8.50 -12.32
CA GLY A 33 -18.11 7.17 -12.36
C GLY A 33 -16.63 7.20 -11.94
N LEU A 34 -15.85 8.16 -12.44
CA LEU A 34 -14.43 8.30 -12.11
C LEU A 34 -14.19 8.58 -10.63
N ARG A 35 -15.01 9.42 -9.99
CA ARG A 35 -14.89 9.73 -8.56
C ARG A 35 -15.14 8.49 -7.69
N HIS A 36 -16.18 7.72 -8.01
CA HIS A 36 -16.47 6.48 -7.31
C HIS A 36 -15.36 5.45 -7.51
N HIS A 37 -14.87 5.29 -8.75
CA HIS A 37 -13.80 4.36 -9.05
C HIS A 37 -12.51 4.70 -8.27
N ALA A 38 -12.11 5.96 -8.22
CA ALA A 38 -10.94 6.40 -7.45
C ALA A 38 -11.07 6.09 -5.95
N LYS A 39 -12.26 6.25 -5.36
CA LYS A 39 -12.50 5.89 -3.95
C LYS A 39 -12.40 4.39 -3.72
N SER A 40 -12.97 3.58 -4.62
CA SER A 40 -12.90 2.12 -4.54
C SER A 40 -11.46 1.61 -4.65
N VAL A 41 -10.67 2.15 -5.60
CA VAL A 41 -9.25 1.78 -5.74
C VAL A 41 -8.45 2.13 -4.48
N LYS A 42 -8.70 3.29 -3.86
CA LYS A 42 -8.04 3.67 -2.59
C LYS A 42 -8.39 2.70 -1.46
N LEU A 43 -9.66 2.27 -1.37
CA LEU A 43 -10.11 1.30 -0.36
C LEU A 43 -9.46 -0.07 -0.58
N GLU A 44 -9.40 -0.55 -1.81
CA GLU A 44 -8.73 -1.81 -2.14
C GLU A 44 -7.24 -1.78 -1.83
N ARG A 45 -6.55 -0.66 -2.12
CA ARG A 45 -5.14 -0.47 -1.72
C ARG A 45 -4.95 -0.52 -0.20
N ALA A 46 -5.84 0.11 0.56
CA ALA A 46 -5.78 0.09 2.02
C ALA A 46 -6.00 -1.34 2.58
N ARG A 47 -6.95 -2.08 2.02
CA ARG A 47 -7.21 -3.49 2.38
C ARG A 47 -6.04 -4.39 2.02
N ASP A 48 -5.46 -4.20 0.84
CA ASP A 48 -4.28 -4.96 0.42
C ASP A 48 -3.09 -4.70 1.36
N ALA A 49 -2.84 -3.42 1.67
CA ALA A 49 -1.81 -3.03 2.62
C ALA A 49 -2.02 -3.66 4.00
N ALA A 50 -3.25 -3.70 4.52
CA ALA A 50 -3.57 -4.36 5.78
C ALA A 50 -3.26 -5.88 5.75
N ARG A 51 -3.57 -6.56 4.65
CA ARG A 51 -3.26 -8.00 4.47
C ARG A 51 -1.75 -8.25 4.39
N ARG A 52 -1.01 -7.45 3.63
CA ARG A 52 0.46 -7.60 3.55
C ARG A 52 1.14 -7.23 4.86
N LEU A 53 0.59 -6.25 5.57
CA LEU A 53 1.06 -5.82 6.86
C LEU A 53 0.94 -6.92 7.92
N SER A 54 -0.12 -7.73 7.89
CA SER A 54 -0.23 -8.87 8.81
C SER A 54 0.83 -9.94 8.54
N ALA A 55 1.08 -10.25 7.27
CA ALA A 55 2.13 -11.18 6.86
C ALA A 55 3.52 -10.68 7.30
N LEU A 56 3.83 -9.39 7.04
CA LEU A 56 5.10 -8.79 7.43
C LEU A 56 5.27 -8.71 8.95
N GLY A 57 4.23 -8.32 9.69
CA GLY A 57 4.25 -8.26 11.15
C GLY A 57 4.47 -9.63 11.77
N THR A 58 3.84 -10.67 11.23
CA THR A 58 4.03 -12.07 11.65
C THR A 58 5.46 -12.53 11.36
N ALA A 59 5.97 -12.26 10.16
CA ALA A 59 7.36 -12.56 9.78
C ALA A 59 8.36 -11.90 10.74
N ASN A 60 8.15 -10.63 11.08
CA ASN A 60 9.05 -9.90 11.98
C ASN A 60 9.00 -10.43 13.42
N ARG A 61 7.83 -10.92 13.88
CA ARG A 61 7.70 -11.58 15.18
C ARG A 61 8.40 -12.94 15.21
N MET A 62 8.22 -13.76 14.17
CA MET A 62 8.95 -15.04 14.04
C MET A 62 10.45 -14.80 14.02
N PHE A 63 10.88 -13.80 13.25
CA PHE A 63 12.26 -13.37 13.20
C PHE A 63 12.80 -13.00 14.58
N ALA A 64 12.07 -12.17 15.34
CA ALA A 64 12.45 -11.79 16.69
C ALA A 64 12.51 -13.00 17.65
N SER A 65 11.59 -13.95 17.51
CA SER A 65 11.58 -15.20 18.30
C SER A 65 12.88 -15.98 18.12
N ASP A 66 13.35 -16.11 16.88
CA ASP A 66 14.55 -16.88 16.55
C ASP A 66 15.86 -16.12 16.85
N HIS A 67 15.77 -14.79 17.06
CA HIS A 67 16.92 -13.91 17.26
C HIS A 67 16.92 -13.21 18.64
N GLY A 68 16.38 -13.87 19.67
CA GLY A 68 16.47 -13.40 21.07
C GLY A 68 15.73 -12.07 21.33
N GLY A 69 14.57 -11.89 20.69
CA GLY A 69 13.73 -10.69 20.79
C GLY A 69 14.20 -9.50 19.94
N ARG A 70 15.14 -9.71 19.01
CA ARG A 70 15.63 -8.66 18.11
C ARG A 70 14.77 -8.59 16.85
N TYR A 71 14.01 -7.51 16.73
CA TYR A 71 13.18 -7.25 15.55
C TYR A 71 14.00 -6.67 14.39
N ALA A 72 13.66 -7.08 13.17
CA ALA A 72 14.12 -6.41 11.98
C ALA A 72 13.42 -5.04 11.86
N HIS A 73 14.15 -4.03 11.42
CA HIS A 73 13.68 -2.66 11.29
C HIS A 73 14.55 -1.84 10.32
N ARG A 74 14.02 -0.71 9.84
CA ARG A 74 14.71 0.16 8.87
C ARG A 74 15.72 1.08 9.55
N THR A 75 17.02 0.75 9.44
CA THR A 75 18.07 1.78 9.52
C THR A 75 17.74 2.88 8.50
N ARG A 76 17.61 4.13 8.96
CA ARG A 76 17.06 5.29 8.22
C ARG A 76 17.61 5.51 6.79
N THR A 77 18.70 4.86 6.41
CA THR A 77 19.49 5.14 5.21
C THR A 77 19.04 4.42 3.93
N ALA A 78 18.19 3.39 4.01
CA ALA A 78 17.65 2.73 2.82
C ALA A 78 16.15 2.99 2.70
N ALA A 79 15.76 3.72 1.66
CA ALA A 79 14.36 3.92 1.33
C ALA A 79 13.81 2.56 0.91
N THR A 80 12.93 2.00 1.73
CA THR A 80 12.06 0.84 1.44
C THR A 80 12.65 -0.57 1.60
N LEU A 81 11.74 -1.55 1.55
CA LEU A 81 12.05 -2.97 1.32
C LEU A 81 12.47 -3.21 -0.16
N GLU A 82 12.15 -2.26 -1.05
CA GLU A 82 12.70 -2.11 -2.39
C GLU A 82 14.16 -1.64 -2.24
N GLY A 83 15.12 -2.45 -2.70
CA GLY A 83 16.54 -2.26 -2.36
C GLY A 83 17.12 -3.34 -1.45
N CYS A 84 16.31 -4.35 -1.10
CA CYS A 84 16.80 -5.64 -0.63
C CYS A 84 17.03 -6.73 -1.72
N PRO A 85 16.97 -6.49 -3.06
CA PRO A 85 17.32 -7.55 -3.99
C PRO A 85 18.79 -7.89 -3.75
N ASP A 86 19.10 -9.17 -3.56
CA ASP A 86 20.44 -9.72 -3.33
C ASP A 86 21.03 -9.60 -1.91
N THR A 87 20.22 -9.36 -0.88
CA THR A 87 20.72 -9.52 0.50
C THR A 87 20.95 -10.99 0.87
N ALA A 88 22.21 -11.38 1.09
CA ALA A 88 22.56 -12.61 1.78
C ALA A 88 21.95 -12.63 3.19
N CYS A 89 21.49 -13.79 3.68
CA CYS A 89 21.01 -13.89 5.06
C CYS A 89 22.15 -13.53 6.01
N ARG A 90 22.04 -12.35 6.62
CA ARG A 90 22.95 -11.87 7.64
C ARG A 90 22.25 -11.99 8.99
N PRO A 91 22.65 -12.96 9.84
CA PRO A 91 22.08 -13.05 11.19
C PRO A 91 22.30 -11.72 11.92
N CYS A 92 21.31 -11.28 12.71
CA CYS A 92 21.42 -10.01 13.44
C CYS A 92 22.49 -10.08 14.53
N ALA A 93 23.73 -9.77 14.17
CA ALA A 93 24.80 -9.64 15.14
C ALA A 93 24.61 -8.38 16.00
N THR A 94 24.01 -7.33 15.45
CA THR A 94 23.80 -6.03 16.07
C THR A 94 22.38 -5.83 16.60
N PRO A 95 22.18 -4.91 17.57
CA PRO A 95 20.85 -4.51 18.04
C PRO A 95 20.01 -3.86 16.94
N SER A 96 20.67 -3.21 15.97
CA SER A 96 20.09 -2.76 14.72
C SER A 96 20.11 -3.90 13.71
N CYS A 97 18.97 -4.28 13.16
CA CYS A 97 18.90 -5.32 12.15
C CYS A 97 18.04 -4.87 10.98
N PRO A 98 18.59 -4.82 9.75
CA PRO A 98 17.89 -4.24 8.61
C PRO A 98 16.64 -5.05 8.27
N SER A 99 15.56 -4.38 7.85
CA SER A 99 14.33 -5.03 7.38
C SER A 99 14.57 -6.07 6.27
N CYS A 100 15.64 -5.89 5.47
CA CYS A 100 16.05 -6.85 4.44
C CYS A 100 16.38 -8.25 4.97
N SER A 101 16.78 -8.37 6.24
CA SER A 101 17.04 -9.67 6.86
C SER A 101 15.80 -10.57 6.86
N LEU A 102 14.59 -10.00 6.83
CA LEU A 102 13.35 -10.78 6.72
C LEU A 102 13.25 -11.53 5.39
N PHE A 103 13.66 -10.92 4.27
CA PHE A 103 13.67 -11.58 2.97
C PHE A 103 14.86 -12.52 2.84
N ALA A 104 16.04 -12.02 3.21
CA ALA A 104 17.29 -12.75 3.10
C ALA A 104 17.24 -14.08 3.85
N CYS A 105 16.64 -14.07 5.05
CA CYS A 105 16.48 -15.25 5.89
C CYS A 105 15.12 -15.96 5.70
N ARG A 106 14.38 -15.66 4.62
CA ARG A 106 13.13 -16.34 4.21
C ARG A 106 11.97 -16.29 5.23
N TYR A 107 11.93 -15.29 6.09
CA TYR A 107 10.75 -15.03 6.94
C TYR A 107 9.64 -14.30 6.19
N ALA A 108 9.99 -13.52 5.17
CA ALA A 108 9.06 -12.78 4.32
C ALA A 108 9.34 -13.06 2.85
N ASP A 109 8.28 -13.07 2.03
CA ASP A 109 8.41 -13.15 0.57
C ASP A 109 8.78 -11.78 -0.01
N VAL A 110 9.61 -11.75 -1.06
CA VAL A 110 10.08 -10.50 -1.70
C VAL A 110 8.91 -9.68 -2.25
N SER A 111 7.80 -10.31 -2.64
CA SER A 111 6.59 -9.61 -3.06
C SER A 111 5.98 -8.72 -1.97
N LEU A 112 6.25 -8.98 -0.68
CA LEU A 112 5.80 -8.10 0.42
C LEU A 112 6.52 -6.75 0.42
N GLY A 113 7.73 -6.68 -0.14
CA GLY A 113 8.53 -5.47 -0.21
C GLY A 113 8.27 -4.58 -1.42
N GLN A 114 7.69 -5.14 -2.49
CA GLN A 114 7.46 -4.45 -3.76
C GLN A 114 6.02 -3.98 -3.85
N THR A 115 5.77 -2.68 -3.64
CA THR A 115 4.47 -2.10 -3.97
C THR A 115 4.61 -0.68 -4.49
N ALA A 116 4.03 -0.43 -5.67
CA ALA A 116 4.05 0.89 -6.31
C ALA A 116 3.00 1.86 -5.73
N HIS A 117 2.24 1.47 -4.71
CA HIS A 117 0.99 2.17 -4.33
C HIS A 117 0.90 2.57 -2.86
N TYR A 118 1.67 1.93 -2.01
CA TYR A 118 1.75 2.25 -0.60
C TYR A 118 3.11 1.78 -0.09
N TRP A 119 3.57 2.40 0.99
CA TRP A 119 4.85 2.05 1.56
C TRP A 119 4.65 1.28 2.87
N ILE A 120 5.33 0.13 2.97
CA ILE A 120 5.22 -0.84 4.06
C ILE A 120 6.63 -1.12 4.61
N ASN A 121 6.76 -1.27 5.93
CA ASN A 121 8.03 -1.66 6.52
C ASN A 121 7.89 -2.40 7.86
N ALA A 122 8.95 -3.13 8.20
CA ALA A 122 9.15 -3.70 9.51
C ALA A 122 9.72 -2.63 10.45
N VAL A 123 9.32 -2.69 11.73
CA VAL A 123 9.81 -1.76 12.75
C VAL A 123 10.16 -2.51 14.02
N SER A 124 11.01 -1.90 14.84
CA SER A 124 11.35 -2.42 16.15
C SER A 124 10.50 -1.72 17.22
N PRO A 125 9.94 -2.46 18.19
CA PRO A 125 9.25 -1.92 19.37
C PRO A 125 10.04 -0.84 20.13
N ARG A 126 11.37 -0.88 20.00
CA ARG A 126 12.29 0.01 20.72
C ARG A 126 12.56 1.32 19.97
N GLU A 127 12.27 1.39 18.67
CA GLU A 127 12.46 2.59 17.86
C GLU A 127 11.22 3.49 17.81
N ALA A 128 11.43 4.80 17.64
CA ALA A 128 10.36 5.80 17.61
C ALA A 128 10.12 6.34 16.18
N GLY A 129 8.85 6.58 15.83
CA GLY A 129 8.47 7.12 14.51
C GLY A 129 8.43 6.10 13.37
N GLY A 130 8.18 4.81 13.67
CA GLY A 130 8.02 3.78 12.65
C GLY A 130 6.94 4.16 11.63
N CYS A 131 7.31 4.20 10.35
CA CYS A 131 6.51 4.78 9.27
C CYS A 131 5.88 6.14 9.59
N GLY A 132 6.61 7.04 10.25
CA GLY A 132 6.12 8.39 10.54
C GLY A 132 4.84 8.41 11.41
N LEU A 133 4.47 7.27 11.99
CA LEU A 133 3.37 7.14 12.92
C LEU A 133 3.86 7.50 14.32
N PRO A 134 3.02 8.19 15.12
CA PRO A 134 3.36 8.43 16.51
C PRO A 134 3.50 7.08 17.22
N ARG A 135 4.39 7.03 18.21
CA ARG A 135 4.50 5.87 19.08
C ARG A 135 3.14 5.71 19.79
N PRO A 136 2.56 4.50 19.87
CA PRO A 136 1.35 4.31 20.66
C PRO A 136 1.63 4.70 22.11
N GLU A 137 0.83 5.62 22.66
CA GLU A 137 0.95 6.10 24.05
C GLU A 137 0.61 4.98 25.05
N ALA A 138 -0.25 4.03 24.64
CA ALA A 138 -0.64 2.87 25.43
C ALA A 138 -0.80 1.61 24.56
N GLY A 139 -0.56 0.45 25.19
CA GLY A 139 -0.74 -0.88 24.60
C GLY A 139 0.53 -1.46 23.96
N SER A 140 0.34 -2.61 23.32
CA SER A 140 1.43 -3.38 22.69
C SER A 140 2.21 -2.56 21.67
N PRO A 141 3.54 -2.65 21.63
CA PRO A 141 4.35 -1.87 20.71
C PRO A 141 4.17 -2.35 19.27
N MET A 142 4.49 -1.47 18.33
CA MET A 142 4.39 -1.72 16.89
C MET A 142 5.60 -2.52 16.38
N VAL A 143 5.36 -3.47 15.48
CA VAL A 143 6.39 -4.32 14.84
C VAL A 143 6.38 -4.25 13.31
N ALA A 144 5.33 -3.70 12.72
CA ALA A 144 5.31 -3.33 11.30
C ALA A 144 4.31 -2.19 11.07
N CYS A 145 4.45 -1.49 9.95
CA CYS A 145 3.53 -0.41 9.56
C CYS A 145 3.39 -0.30 8.05
N ALA A 146 2.26 0.25 7.61
CA ALA A 146 1.96 0.52 6.22
C ALA A 146 1.21 1.84 6.08
N SER A 147 1.43 2.58 5.00
CA SER A 147 0.75 3.85 4.76
C SER A 147 0.56 4.16 3.29
N ALA A 148 -0.55 4.84 2.96
CA ALA A 148 -0.64 5.61 1.74
C ALA A 148 0.33 6.78 1.87
N GLY A 149 1.50 6.62 1.27
CA GLY A 149 2.49 7.67 1.17
C GLY A 149 3.30 7.49 -0.08
N GLU A 150 3.97 8.55 -0.48
CA GLU A 150 4.98 8.52 -1.52
C GLU A 150 6.35 8.81 -0.90
N ILE A 151 7.38 8.35 -1.58
CA ILE A 151 8.75 8.69 -1.23
C ILE A 151 9.12 9.88 -2.08
N ARG A 152 9.39 10.99 -1.41
CA ARG A 152 9.95 12.17 -2.03
C ARG A 152 11.44 12.15 -1.80
N TRP A 153 12.20 11.86 -2.85
CA TRP A 153 13.66 12.00 -2.82
C TRP A 153 14.01 13.48 -2.63
N LEU A 154 14.76 13.79 -1.57
CA LEU A 154 15.23 15.14 -1.27
C LEU A 154 16.56 15.39 -1.99
N ASP A 155 17.45 14.40 -1.94
CA ASP A 155 18.71 14.38 -2.69
C ASP A 155 19.02 12.93 -3.07
N SER A 156 18.84 12.60 -4.36
CA SER A 156 19.12 11.26 -4.89
C SER A 156 20.61 10.97 -5.04
N ASP A 157 21.45 12.01 -5.06
CA ASP A 157 22.89 11.91 -5.33
C ASP A 157 23.70 11.88 -4.02
N ALA A 158 23.08 12.18 -2.88
CA ALA A 158 23.67 12.00 -1.55
C ALA A 158 24.01 10.53 -1.25
N ALA A 159 25.05 10.30 -0.43
CA ALA A 159 25.45 8.99 0.03
C ALA A 159 25.39 8.91 1.57
N PRO A 160 24.31 8.35 2.17
CA PRO A 160 23.16 7.70 1.54
C PRO A 160 22.14 8.71 0.99
N PRO A 161 21.32 8.30 0.00
CA PRO A 161 20.35 9.21 -0.60
C PRO A 161 19.33 9.66 0.45
N GLU A 162 18.99 10.94 0.41
CA GLU A 162 18.08 11.58 1.35
C GLU A 162 16.67 11.60 0.78
N TYR A 163 15.68 11.27 1.62
CA TYR A 163 14.29 11.17 1.19
C TYR A 163 13.34 11.34 2.37
N GLU A 164 12.20 11.92 2.06
CA GLU A 164 11.08 12.10 2.97
C GLU A 164 9.94 11.17 2.57
N ILE A 165 9.30 10.57 3.57
CA ILE A 165 8.06 9.82 3.34
C ILE A 165 6.91 10.78 3.56
N VAL A 166 6.21 11.14 2.48
CA VAL A 166 5.05 12.03 2.52
C VAL A 166 3.79 11.17 2.63
N TYR A 167 3.06 11.32 3.73
CA TYR A 167 1.85 10.54 4.00
C TYR A 167 0.62 11.23 3.39
N HIS A 168 -0.11 10.52 2.52
CA HIS A 168 -1.23 11.03 1.72
C HIS A 168 -2.61 10.51 2.17
N GLY A 169 -2.76 10.17 3.46
CA GLY A 169 -4.05 9.78 4.02
C GLY A 169 -3.91 8.68 5.05
N TRP A 170 -4.34 7.47 4.68
CA TRP A 170 -4.48 6.35 5.61
C TRP A 170 -3.15 5.70 5.99
N ALA A 171 -3.11 5.10 7.19
CA ALA A 171 -2.03 4.24 7.61
C ALA A 171 -2.53 3.14 8.56
N TYR A 172 -1.73 2.07 8.70
CA TYR A 172 -1.97 0.94 9.58
C TYR A 172 -0.70 0.61 10.35
N SER A 173 -0.87 0.20 11.60
CA SER A 173 0.20 -0.36 12.43
C SER A 173 -0.15 -1.79 12.84
N TYR A 174 0.83 -2.68 12.80
CA TYR A 174 0.73 -4.04 13.32
C TYR A 174 1.53 -4.14 14.62
N HIS A 175 0.93 -4.74 15.63
CA HIS A 175 1.44 -4.74 17.01
C HIS A 175 1.87 -6.14 17.47
N GLU A 176 2.67 -6.21 18.54
CA GLU A 176 3.13 -7.50 19.12
C GLU A 176 1.99 -8.43 19.53
N ASP A 177 0.83 -7.87 19.91
CA ASP A 177 -0.40 -8.63 20.22
C ASP A 177 -1.11 -9.20 18.98
N GLY A 178 -0.60 -8.93 17.78
CA GLY A 178 -1.21 -9.34 16.51
C GLY A 178 -2.35 -8.43 16.04
N SER A 179 -2.67 -7.36 16.78
CA SER A 179 -3.69 -6.40 16.35
C SER A 179 -3.18 -5.50 15.22
N ILE A 180 -4.09 -5.14 14.32
CA ILE A 180 -3.87 -4.10 13.31
C ILE A 180 -4.71 -2.88 13.68
N ARG A 181 -4.05 -1.72 13.79
CA ARG A 181 -4.72 -0.47 14.20
C ARG A 181 -4.73 0.53 13.05
N PRO A 182 -5.91 1.05 12.66
CA PRO A 182 -6.02 2.08 11.62
C PRO A 182 -5.62 3.47 12.14
N HIS A 183 -5.04 4.28 11.27
CA HIS A 183 -4.63 5.67 11.53
C HIS A 183 -5.09 6.60 10.39
N ARG A 184 -5.27 7.89 10.70
CA ARG A 184 -5.47 8.98 9.71
C ARG A 184 -6.55 8.68 8.65
N GLY A 185 -7.70 8.14 9.09
CA GLY A 185 -8.84 7.84 8.20
C GLY A 185 -8.72 6.53 7.43
N ALA A 186 -7.82 5.63 7.84
CA ALA A 186 -7.77 4.28 7.31
C ALA A 186 -9.09 3.54 7.52
N PRO A 187 -9.60 2.82 6.51
CA PRO A 187 -10.82 2.06 6.65
C PRO A 187 -10.64 0.96 7.71
N PRO A 188 -11.68 0.65 8.51
CA PRO A 188 -11.59 -0.40 9.50
C PRO A 188 -11.33 -1.75 8.81
N ILE A 189 -10.46 -2.56 9.42
CA ILE A 189 -10.22 -3.93 8.97
C ILE A 189 -11.23 -4.79 9.70
N THR A 190 -12.28 -5.20 9.00
CA THR A 190 -13.17 -6.24 9.52
C THR A 190 -12.40 -7.56 9.46
N PRO A 191 -12.28 -8.33 10.56
CA PRO A 191 -11.75 -9.68 10.47
C PRO A 191 -12.59 -10.46 9.45
N ALA A 192 -11.94 -11.18 8.54
CA ALA A 192 -12.64 -12.10 7.66
C ALA A 192 -13.41 -13.09 8.56
N LYS A 193 -14.74 -13.10 8.43
CA LYS A 193 -15.59 -14.09 9.10
C LYS A 193 -15.37 -15.46 8.48
#